data_AF-A0A534XX86-F1
#
_entry.id   AF-A0A534XX86-F1
#
_cell.length_a   1.000
_cell.length_b   1.000
_cell.length_c   1.000
_cell.angle_alpha   90.00
_cell.angle_beta   90.00
_cell.angle_gamma   90.00
#
_symmetry.space_group_name_H-M   'P 1'
#
loop_
_entity.id
_entity.type
_entity.pdbx_description
1 polymer ?
#
loop_
_entity_poly.entity_id
_entity_poly.type
_entity_poly.pdbx_seq_one_letter_code
_entity_poly.pdbx_strand_id
1 'polypeptide(L)'
;MSDPPRFAVVGRVNKGKSSIVATLAEDDTVRIDPRPGTTTEVREYPVRVDGRTLFVLVDTPGFEDAPRALAWLRSREVSAADRPARVAELLRAYQGTEEFADERKLLAPILAGANVLYVVDGTRPFRRNYEAEMEILRWAGRPGMALVNRIGDEDHGFEWHRALDQYFKMVRDFDAFSVTFEERVKLLESFRELRPEARAAIDEAITALTAQRRRRRGDAGSEIANLLLDELTHTEEIAVAHEAALEAERDRLERSFHDHLREREEAARRRVEALYAHGQVRFETTSLDRPIFQQDLFAEETWRLLGLTPPELVAASTLAGAAVGGAVDALVGGASVLAGT
;
A
#
# COMPACT_ATOMS: atom_id res chain seq x y z
N MET A 1 16.83 17.76 -19.13
CA MET A 1 15.85 16.79 -18.61
C MET A 1 14.89 17.59 -17.73
N SER A 2 13.58 17.40 -17.88
CA SER A 2 12.60 18.10 -17.03
C SER A 2 12.70 17.59 -15.60
N ASP A 3 12.58 18.48 -14.62
CA ASP A 3 12.47 18.08 -13.22
C ASP A 3 11.23 17.18 -13.04
N PRO A 4 11.31 16.15 -12.18
CA PRO A 4 10.16 15.29 -11.89
C PRO A 4 9.03 16.11 -11.25
N PRO A 5 7.76 15.81 -11.55
CA PRO A 5 6.63 16.51 -10.94
C PRO A 5 6.66 16.35 -9.42
N ARG A 6 6.33 17.45 -8.72
CA ARG A 6 6.36 17.54 -7.27
C ARG A 6 4.95 17.76 -6.73
N PHE A 7 4.59 17.09 -5.64
CA PHE A 7 3.29 17.19 -4.99
C PHE A 7 3.48 17.52 -3.52
N ALA A 8 3.12 18.73 -3.11
CA ALA A 8 3.11 19.13 -1.72
C ALA A 8 1.88 18.55 -1.02
N VAL A 9 2.12 17.65 -0.06
CA VAL A 9 1.06 17.04 0.74
C VAL A 9 0.75 17.97 1.91
N VAL A 10 -0.40 18.64 1.81
CA VAL A 10 -0.84 19.68 2.74
C VAL A 10 -2.07 19.18 3.50
N GLY A 11 -2.25 19.62 4.73
CA GLY A 11 -3.34 19.17 5.59
C GLY A 11 -2.92 19.28 7.04
N ARG A 12 -3.90 19.23 7.95
CA ARG A 12 -3.61 19.33 9.38
C ARG A 12 -2.78 18.15 9.88
N VAL A 13 -1.98 18.48 10.90
CA VAL A 13 -1.22 17.49 11.67
C VAL A 13 -2.18 16.44 12.21
N ASN A 14 -1.82 15.15 12.09
CA ASN A 14 -2.62 13.98 12.52
C ASN A 14 -3.86 13.63 11.68
N LYS A 15 -3.98 14.13 10.45
CA LYS A 15 -5.09 13.79 9.52
C LYS A 15 -4.74 12.74 8.46
N GLY A 16 -3.73 11.91 8.74
CA GLY A 16 -3.33 10.83 7.84
C GLY A 16 -2.42 11.25 6.67
N LYS A 17 -1.86 12.48 6.65
CA LYS A 17 -0.86 12.88 5.63
C LYS A 17 0.30 11.91 5.52
N SER A 18 0.94 11.57 6.64
CA SER A 18 2.11 10.68 6.62
C SER A 18 1.75 9.26 6.17
N SER A 19 0.52 8.81 6.49
CA SER A 19 -0.01 7.54 5.97
C SER A 19 -0.20 7.62 4.45
N ILE A 20 -0.85 8.66 3.93
CA ILE A 20 -0.99 8.87 2.48
C ILE A 20 0.38 8.98 1.80
N VAL A 21 1.34 9.71 2.37
CA VAL A 21 2.69 9.83 1.81
C VAL A 21 3.37 8.46 1.74
N ALA A 22 3.35 7.67 2.81
CA ALA A 22 3.93 6.34 2.82
C ALA A 22 3.25 5.42 1.79
N THR A 23 1.92 5.42 1.80
CA THR A 23 1.08 4.62 0.89
C THR A 23 1.31 4.98 -0.59
N LEU A 24 1.49 6.26 -0.91
CA LEU A 24 1.76 6.70 -2.28
C LEU A 24 3.20 6.49 -2.70
N ALA A 25 4.15 6.62 -1.77
CA ALA A 25 5.56 6.37 -2.03
C ALA A 25 5.90 4.90 -2.24
N GLU A 26 5.07 3.97 -1.71
CA GLU A 26 5.35 2.52 -1.69
C GLU A 26 6.75 2.21 -1.14
N ASP A 27 7.12 2.98 -0.12
CA ASP A 27 8.44 2.96 0.49
C ASP A 27 8.27 2.73 2.00
N ASP A 28 8.50 1.49 2.41
CA ASP A 28 8.48 1.07 3.82
C ASP A 28 9.60 1.73 4.65
N THR A 29 10.55 2.42 4.03
CA THR A 29 11.59 3.22 4.71
C THR A 29 11.12 4.63 5.07
N VAL A 30 9.95 5.06 4.57
CA VAL A 30 9.24 6.24 5.08
C VAL A 30 8.95 5.96 6.54
N ARG A 31 9.79 6.46 7.45
CA ARG A 31 9.53 6.39 8.89
C ARG A 31 8.23 7.14 9.18
N ILE A 32 7.14 6.39 9.25
CA ILE A 32 5.91 6.82 9.92
C ILE A 32 6.31 6.92 11.38
N ASP A 33 6.60 8.13 11.86
CA ASP A 33 6.80 8.33 13.30
C ASP A 33 5.46 8.01 13.97
N PRO A 34 5.37 6.99 14.84
CA PRO A 34 4.11 6.60 15.48
C PRO A 34 3.62 7.66 16.47
N ARG A 35 4.40 8.72 16.73
CA ARG A 35 3.97 9.86 17.54
C ARG A 35 3.06 10.76 16.69
N PRO A 36 1.78 10.93 17.07
CA PRO A 36 0.94 11.94 16.46
C PRO A 36 1.58 13.31 16.70
N GLY A 37 1.95 14.06 15.65
CA GLY A 37 2.24 15.49 15.81
C GLY A 37 3.50 16.10 15.19
N THR A 38 4.32 15.41 14.39
CA THR A 38 5.76 15.78 14.32
C THR A 38 6.34 16.18 12.96
N THR A 39 5.56 16.36 11.88
CA THR A 39 6.12 16.95 10.64
C THR A 39 6.36 18.45 10.87
N THR A 40 7.47 18.79 11.54
CA THR A 40 7.94 20.17 11.75
C THR A 40 8.91 20.63 10.65
N GLU A 41 9.41 19.69 9.86
CA GLU A 41 10.35 19.92 8.76
C GLU A 41 9.76 19.38 7.45
N VAL A 42 10.09 20.06 6.35
CA VAL A 42 9.73 19.61 5.01
C VAL A 42 10.57 18.39 4.64
N ARG A 43 9.92 17.30 4.20
CA ARG A 43 10.60 16.08 3.76
C ARG A 43 10.19 15.70 2.35
N GLU A 44 11.15 15.27 1.56
CA GLU A 44 10.92 14.83 0.18
C GLU A 44 11.00 13.31 0.10
N TYR A 45 9.99 12.71 -0.53
CA TYR A 45 9.87 11.29 -0.78
C TYR A 45 9.82 11.06 -2.30
N PRO A 46 10.98 10.86 -2.93
CA PRO A 46 11.06 10.59 -4.36
C PRO A 46 10.56 9.17 -4.66
N VAL A 47 9.50 9.05 -5.46
CA VAL A 47 9.00 7.77 -5.93
C VAL A 47 9.85 7.33 -7.12
N ARG A 48 10.51 6.18 -6.98
CA ARG A 48 11.50 5.70 -7.95
C ARG A 48 11.14 4.31 -8.48
N VAL A 49 11.37 4.11 -9.77
CA VAL A 49 11.38 2.79 -10.40
C VAL A 49 12.68 2.66 -11.19
N ASP A 50 13.38 1.54 -10.99
CA ASP A 50 14.64 1.23 -11.67
C ASP A 50 15.69 2.38 -11.55
N GLY A 51 15.77 3.00 -10.36
CA GLY A 51 16.69 4.11 -10.05
C GLY A 51 16.25 5.49 -10.58
N ARG A 52 15.16 5.57 -11.34
CA ARG A 52 14.65 6.81 -11.94
C ARG A 52 13.53 7.40 -11.11
N THR A 53 13.64 8.67 -10.73
CA THR A 53 12.57 9.38 -10.01
C THR A 53 11.44 9.75 -10.95
N LEU A 54 10.25 9.21 -10.66
CA LEU A 54 9.02 9.42 -11.40
C LEU A 54 8.33 10.71 -10.98
N PHE A 55 8.20 10.90 -9.67
CA PHE A 55 7.65 12.10 -9.04
C PHE A 55 8.16 12.22 -7.60
N VAL A 56 7.94 13.36 -6.97
CA VAL A 56 8.36 13.63 -5.59
C VAL A 56 7.14 14.05 -4.77
N LEU A 57 6.88 13.32 -3.68
CA LEU A 57 5.95 13.77 -2.65
C LEU A 57 6.72 14.65 -1.66
N VAL A 58 6.18 15.81 -1.34
CA VAL A 58 6.78 16.77 -0.40
C VAL A 58 5.86 16.84 0.81
N ASP A 59 6.20 16.15 1.89
CA ASP A 59 5.47 16.23 3.16
C ASP A 59 5.81 17.56 3.83
N THR A 60 4.80 18.38 4.06
CA THR A 60 4.95 19.69 4.68
C THR A 60 4.44 19.66 6.12
N PRO A 61 4.82 20.61 6.98
CA PRO A 61 4.05 20.88 8.19
C PRO A 61 2.59 21.21 7.87
N GLY A 62 1.74 21.18 8.90
CA GLY A 62 0.38 21.71 8.79
C GLY A 62 0.38 23.23 8.87
N PHE A 63 -0.76 23.87 8.61
CA PHE A 63 -0.93 25.27 8.99
C PHE A 63 -0.96 25.39 10.51
N GLU A 64 -0.26 26.37 11.07
CA GLU A 64 -0.29 26.70 12.50
C GLU A 64 -1.43 27.69 12.78
N ASP A 65 -1.50 28.78 12.03
CA ASP A 65 -2.50 29.85 12.17
C ASP A 65 -2.92 30.42 10.80
N ALA A 66 -3.59 29.56 10.02
CA ALA A 66 -4.11 29.94 8.71
C ALA A 66 -5.04 31.18 8.72
N PRO A 67 -5.95 31.37 9.70
CA PRO A 67 -6.76 32.59 9.76
C PRO A 67 -5.92 33.87 9.86
N ARG A 68 -4.87 33.89 10.69
CA ARG A 68 -3.97 35.05 10.81
C ARG A 68 -3.17 35.27 9.53
N ALA A 69 -2.65 34.21 8.92
CA ALA A 69 -1.92 34.30 7.66
C ALA A 69 -2.82 34.84 6.53
N LEU A 70 -4.07 34.35 6.44
CA LEU A 70 -5.03 34.85 5.46
C LEU A 70 -5.40 36.32 5.71
N ALA A 71 -5.56 36.73 6.97
CA ALA A 71 -5.80 38.13 7.31
C ALA A 71 -4.63 39.02 6.87
N TRP A 72 -3.38 38.59 7.08
CA TRP A 72 -2.20 39.30 6.58
C TRP A 72 -2.22 39.42 5.05
N LEU A 73 -2.55 38.33 4.34
CA LEU A 73 -2.62 38.34 2.87
C LEU A 73 -3.67 39.32 2.37
N ARG A 74 -4.84 39.37 3.03
CA ARG A 74 -5.97 40.25 2.72
C ARG A 74 -5.81 41.70 3.19
N SER A 75 -4.82 42.01 4.02
CA SER A 75 -4.53 43.38 4.48
C SER A 75 -4.22 44.35 3.35
N ARG A 76 -3.82 43.82 2.18
CA ARG A 76 -3.65 44.58 0.94
C ARG A 76 -4.44 43.91 -0.16
N GLU A 77 -5.30 44.68 -0.82
CA GLU A 77 -6.02 44.22 -1.99
C GLU A 77 -5.06 44.03 -3.17
N VAL A 78 -5.13 42.86 -3.82
CA VAL A 78 -4.29 42.48 -4.95
C VAL A 78 -5.13 41.75 -5.99
N SER A 79 -4.78 41.88 -7.27
CA SER A 79 -5.45 41.14 -8.34
C SER A 79 -5.21 39.64 -8.19
N ALA A 80 -6.06 38.81 -8.81
CA ALA A 80 -5.87 37.36 -8.80
C ALA A 80 -4.50 36.92 -9.36
N ALA A 81 -3.97 37.66 -10.34
CA ALA A 81 -2.65 37.40 -10.93
C ALA A 81 -1.49 37.70 -9.95
N ASP A 82 -1.69 38.64 -9.03
CA ASP A 82 -0.67 39.08 -8.07
C ASP A 82 -0.71 38.31 -6.74
N ARG A 83 -1.75 37.48 -6.51
CA ARG A 83 -1.89 36.69 -5.27
C ARG A 83 -0.67 35.81 -4.97
N PRO A 84 -0.08 35.06 -5.93
CA PRO A 84 1.10 34.26 -5.64
C PRO A 84 2.29 35.11 -5.19
N ALA A 85 2.46 36.31 -5.79
CA ALA A 85 3.50 37.25 -5.39
C ALA A 85 3.25 37.78 -3.97
N ARG A 86 1.99 38.03 -3.59
CA ARG A 86 1.61 38.41 -2.23
C ARG A 86 1.90 37.30 -1.21
N VAL A 87 1.70 36.04 -1.58
CA VAL A 87 2.10 34.90 -0.73
C VAL A 87 3.62 34.84 -0.58
N ALA A 88 4.37 35.03 -1.66
CA ALA A 88 5.84 35.09 -1.61
C ALA A 88 6.33 36.26 -0.72
N GLU A 89 5.62 37.39 -0.71
CA GLU A 89 5.91 38.52 0.16
C GLU A 89 5.74 38.17 1.65
N LEU A 90 4.69 37.43 2.03
CA LEU A 90 4.52 36.94 3.41
C LEU A 90 5.74 36.12 3.83
N LEU A 91 6.18 35.21 2.97
CA LEU A 91 7.33 34.34 3.25
C LEU A 91 8.62 35.12 3.47
N ARG A 92 8.85 36.18 2.69
CA ARG A 92 10.03 37.05 2.80
C ARG A 92 9.95 37.97 4.01
N ALA A 93 8.77 38.54 4.29
CA ALA A 93 8.57 39.48 5.40
C ALA A 93 8.87 38.87 6.76
N TYR A 94 8.60 37.57 6.93
CA TYR A 94 8.81 36.81 8.16
C TYR A 94 9.97 35.81 8.04
N GLN A 95 10.88 36.00 7.08
CA GLN A 95 12.04 35.13 6.95
C GLN A 95 12.97 35.30 8.17
N GLY A 96 13.29 34.19 8.82
CA GLY A 96 14.17 34.17 10.00
C GLY A 96 13.46 34.47 11.34
N THR A 97 12.14 34.69 11.32
CA THR A 97 11.32 34.83 12.53
C THR A 97 10.59 33.52 12.87
N GLU A 98 10.15 33.37 14.12
CA GLU A 98 9.24 32.29 14.53
C GLU A 98 7.82 32.49 14.00
N GLU A 99 7.44 33.74 13.68
CA GLU A 99 6.14 34.01 13.08
C GLU A 99 5.98 33.31 11.72
N PHE A 100 4.83 32.63 11.57
CA PHE A 100 4.43 31.90 10.36
C PHE A 100 5.45 30.82 9.92
N ALA A 101 6.23 30.27 10.85
CA ALA A 101 7.31 29.33 10.51
C ALA A 101 6.80 28.13 9.69
N ASP A 102 5.67 27.54 10.11
CA ASP A 102 5.07 26.39 9.43
C ASP A 102 4.43 26.78 8.09
N GLU A 103 3.73 27.91 8.00
CA GLU A 103 3.21 28.42 6.73
C GLU A 103 4.33 28.68 5.73
N ARG A 104 5.46 29.22 6.16
CA ARG A 104 6.61 29.45 5.29
C ARG A 104 7.17 28.13 4.75
N LYS A 105 7.34 27.13 5.61
CA LYS A 105 7.79 25.79 5.23
C LYS A 105 6.81 25.10 4.28
N LEU A 106 5.51 25.23 4.53
CA LEU A 106 4.42 24.65 3.73
C LEU A 106 4.29 25.29 2.35
N LEU A 107 4.31 26.63 2.27
CA LEU A 107 4.02 27.37 1.04
C LEU A 107 5.23 27.47 0.11
N ALA A 108 6.46 27.39 0.64
CA ALA A 108 7.69 27.45 -0.17
C ALA A 108 7.73 26.43 -1.32
N PRO A 109 7.52 25.11 -1.10
CA PRO A 109 7.52 24.13 -2.20
C PRO A 109 6.40 24.37 -3.21
N ILE A 110 5.25 24.88 -2.78
CA ILE A 110 4.11 25.19 -3.66
C ILE A 110 4.47 26.35 -4.58
N LEU A 111 5.01 27.44 -4.04
CA LEU A 111 5.50 28.57 -4.85
C LEU A 111 6.61 28.13 -5.82
N ALA A 112 7.47 27.21 -5.40
CA ALA A 112 8.53 26.64 -6.23
C ALA A 112 8.03 25.73 -7.37
N GLY A 113 6.75 25.32 -7.40
CA GLY A 113 6.20 24.53 -8.51
C GLY A 113 5.45 23.28 -8.11
N ALA A 114 5.45 22.89 -6.83
CA ALA A 114 4.75 21.70 -6.38
C ALA A 114 3.22 21.88 -6.52
N ASN A 115 2.56 20.85 -7.06
CA ASN A 115 1.11 20.77 -7.08
C ASN A 115 0.59 20.47 -5.68
N VAL A 116 -0.62 20.90 -5.36
CA VAL A 116 -1.18 20.73 -4.02
C VAL A 116 -1.94 19.40 -3.93
N LEU A 117 -1.61 18.60 -2.92
CA LEU A 117 -2.40 17.46 -2.49
C LEU A 117 -2.93 17.76 -1.08
N TYR A 118 -4.16 18.24 -0.99
CA TYR A 118 -4.79 18.63 0.28
C TYR A 118 -5.50 17.43 0.92
N VAL A 119 -4.99 16.95 2.05
CA VAL A 119 -5.50 15.78 2.75
C VAL A 119 -6.35 16.23 3.93
N VAL A 120 -7.57 15.70 3.99
CA VAL A 120 -8.48 15.89 5.12
C VAL A 120 -8.89 14.54 5.69
N ASP A 121 -9.32 14.55 6.94
CA ASP A 121 -9.81 13.38 7.65
C ASP A 121 -11.34 13.40 7.61
N GLY A 122 -11.90 12.52 6.77
CA GLY A 122 -13.32 12.38 6.51
C GLY A 122 -14.10 11.81 7.69
N THR A 123 -13.42 11.29 8.71
CA THR A 123 -14.08 10.81 9.94
C THR A 123 -14.33 11.92 10.96
N ARG A 124 -13.94 13.15 10.64
CA ARG A 124 -14.13 14.30 11.52
C ARG A 124 -14.97 15.35 10.81
N PRO A 125 -15.85 16.05 11.55
CA PRO A 125 -16.71 17.06 10.97
C PRO A 125 -15.89 18.22 10.42
N PHE A 126 -16.41 18.83 9.36
CA PHE A 126 -15.83 20.03 8.78
C PHE A 126 -15.85 21.20 9.79
N ARG A 127 -14.88 22.09 9.67
CA ARG A 127 -14.76 23.29 10.50
C ARG A 127 -14.34 24.48 9.64
N ARG A 128 -14.87 25.67 9.93
CA ARG A 128 -14.60 26.88 9.14
C ARG A 128 -13.12 27.29 9.06
N ASN A 129 -12.30 26.89 10.02
CA ASN A 129 -10.87 27.21 10.00
C ASN A 129 -10.12 26.52 8.85
N TYR A 130 -10.64 25.44 8.26
CA TYR A 130 -10.09 24.85 7.03
C TYR A 130 -10.30 25.76 5.80
N GLU A 131 -11.31 26.64 5.80
CA GLU A 131 -11.54 27.60 4.71
C GLU A 131 -10.36 28.53 4.52
N ALA A 132 -9.72 28.97 5.63
CA ALA A 132 -8.55 29.81 5.55
C ALA A 132 -7.37 29.09 4.89
N GLU A 133 -7.14 27.83 5.23
CA GLU A 133 -6.09 26.99 4.63
C GLU A 133 -6.31 26.86 3.12
N MET A 134 -7.52 26.49 2.71
CA MET A 134 -7.89 26.30 1.30
C MET A 134 -7.78 27.59 0.48
N GLU A 135 -8.18 28.73 1.05
CA GLU A 135 -8.07 30.02 0.40
C GLU A 135 -6.60 30.44 0.20
N ILE A 136 -5.74 30.23 1.20
CA ILE A 136 -4.30 30.49 1.05
C ILE A 136 -3.69 29.61 -0.05
N LEU A 137 -4.07 28.34 -0.11
CA LEU A 137 -3.60 27.42 -1.15
C LEU A 137 -4.04 27.88 -2.56
N ARG A 138 -5.27 28.40 -2.70
CA ARG A 138 -5.73 29.02 -3.95
C ARG A 138 -4.93 30.27 -4.30
N TRP A 139 -4.55 31.08 -3.31
CA TRP A 139 -3.70 32.27 -3.53
C TRP A 139 -2.30 31.92 -4.01
N ALA A 140 -1.76 30.76 -3.63
CA ALA A 140 -0.48 30.28 -4.14
C ALA A 140 -0.51 29.95 -5.65
N GLY A 141 -1.70 29.84 -6.25
CA GLY A 141 -1.89 29.75 -7.71
C GLY A 141 -1.50 28.42 -8.34
N ARG A 142 -1.31 27.36 -7.53
CA ARG A 142 -1.01 26.01 -8.03
C ARG A 142 -2.26 25.15 -8.11
N PRO A 143 -2.41 24.31 -9.15
CA PRO A 143 -3.46 23.30 -9.20
C PRO A 143 -3.40 22.40 -7.97
N GLY A 144 -4.57 22.10 -7.41
CA GLY A 144 -4.70 21.26 -6.23
C GLY A 144 -5.78 20.20 -6.39
N MET A 145 -5.55 19.05 -5.77
CA MET A 145 -6.55 18.02 -5.53
C MET A 145 -6.74 17.88 -4.02
N ALA A 146 -7.97 17.63 -3.60
CA ALA A 146 -8.27 17.25 -2.24
C ALA A 146 -8.52 15.73 -2.11
N LEU A 147 -8.00 15.14 -1.05
CA LEU A 147 -8.24 13.75 -0.65
C LEU A 147 -8.99 13.72 0.67
N VAL A 148 -10.16 13.09 0.66
CA VAL A 148 -10.95 12.82 1.85
C VAL A 148 -10.56 11.44 2.35
N ASN A 149 -9.76 11.41 3.41
CA ASN A 149 -9.25 10.19 4.00
C ASN A 149 -10.30 9.55 4.91
N ARG A 150 -10.81 8.37 4.57
CA ARG A 150 -11.84 7.65 5.33
C ARG A 150 -11.21 6.52 6.14
N ILE A 151 -10.88 6.80 7.40
CA ILE A 151 -10.31 5.82 8.34
C ILE A 151 -11.20 5.71 9.56
N GLY A 152 -12.26 4.90 9.50
CA GLY A 152 -13.15 4.64 10.63
C GLY A 152 -14.64 4.61 10.26
N ASP A 153 -15.47 4.41 11.27
CA ASP A 153 -16.91 4.14 11.13
C ASP A 153 -17.77 5.41 10.96
N GLU A 154 -17.25 6.58 11.35
CA GLU A 154 -17.93 7.87 11.18
C GLU A 154 -17.64 8.44 9.78
N ASP A 155 -18.69 8.83 9.05
CA ASP A 155 -18.57 9.38 7.70
C ASP A 155 -19.11 10.82 7.61
N HIS A 156 -18.20 11.78 7.61
CA HIS A 156 -18.47 13.18 7.31
C HIS A 156 -18.10 13.55 5.86
N GLY A 157 -17.87 12.55 4.99
CA GLY A 157 -17.40 12.75 3.62
C GLY A 157 -18.30 13.69 2.82
N PHE A 158 -19.63 13.57 2.96
CA PHE A 158 -20.57 14.44 2.24
C PHE A 158 -20.41 15.93 2.57
N GLU A 159 -20.20 16.27 3.84
CA GLU A 159 -19.97 17.64 4.27
C GLU A 159 -18.63 18.17 3.71
N TRP A 160 -17.60 17.32 3.77
CA TRP A 160 -16.30 17.62 3.19
C TRP A 160 -16.35 17.86 1.69
N HIS A 161 -16.99 16.98 0.91
CA HIS A 161 -17.16 17.16 -0.54
C HIS A 161 -17.83 18.50 -0.86
N ARG A 162 -18.94 18.84 -0.19
CA ARG A 162 -19.61 20.14 -0.38
C ARG A 162 -18.69 21.34 -0.14
N ALA A 163 -17.80 21.27 0.84
CA ALA A 163 -16.86 22.33 1.10
C ALA A 163 -15.72 22.33 0.06
N LEU A 164 -15.06 21.18 -0.14
CA LEU A 164 -13.87 21.03 -0.97
C LEU A 164 -14.12 21.33 -2.44
N ASP A 165 -15.28 20.95 -2.99
CA ASP A 165 -15.66 21.20 -4.39
C ASP A 165 -15.69 22.69 -4.74
N GLN A 166 -15.80 23.59 -3.74
CA GLN A 166 -15.77 25.04 -3.95
C GLN A 166 -14.34 25.60 -4.10
N TYR A 167 -13.33 24.85 -3.66
CA TYR A 167 -11.93 25.31 -3.60
C TYR A 167 -11.00 24.50 -4.51
N PHE A 168 -11.29 23.22 -4.73
CA PHE A 168 -10.48 22.30 -5.51
C PHE A 168 -11.22 21.85 -6.77
N LYS A 169 -10.47 21.72 -7.86
CA LYS A 169 -11.03 21.22 -9.13
C LYS A 169 -11.29 19.71 -9.11
N MET A 170 -10.66 19.01 -8.17
CA MET A 170 -10.76 17.58 -8.04
C MET A 170 -10.75 17.19 -6.58
N VAL A 171 -11.74 16.40 -6.19
CA VAL A 171 -11.90 15.84 -4.85
C VAL A 171 -12.06 14.32 -5.02
N ARG A 172 -11.32 13.55 -4.23
CA ARG A 172 -11.37 12.08 -4.24
C ARG A 172 -11.48 11.55 -2.82
N ASP A 173 -12.26 10.50 -2.66
CA ASP A 173 -12.16 9.67 -1.46
C ASP A 173 -10.89 8.81 -1.55
N PHE A 174 -10.24 8.61 -0.41
CA PHE A 174 -9.05 7.77 -0.31
C PHE A 174 -9.07 7.06 1.04
N ASP A 175 -8.74 5.78 1.07
CA ASP A 175 -8.48 5.07 2.32
C ASP A 175 -7.02 4.65 2.31
N ALA A 176 -6.21 5.28 3.16
CA ALA A 176 -4.78 5.02 3.20
C ALA A 176 -4.42 3.62 3.72
N PHE A 177 -5.31 2.95 4.46
CA PHE A 177 -5.08 1.61 5.03
C PHE A 177 -5.44 0.48 4.08
N SER A 178 -6.49 0.65 3.27
CA SER A 178 -6.99 -0.40 2.37
C SER A 178 -6.67 -0.16 0.89
N VAL A 179 -5.89 0.88 0.56
CA VAL A 179 -5.67 1.24 -0.84
C VAL A 179 -5.07 0.09 -1.65
N THR A 180 -5.71 -0.17 -2.78
CA THR A 180 -5.22 -1.10 -3.79
C THR A 180 -4.24 -0.42 -4.74
N PHE A 181 -3.44 -1.22 -5.47
CA PHE A 181 -2.59 -0.71 -6.55
C PHE A 181 -3.40 0.04 -7.62
N GLU A 182 -4.61 -0.44 -7.93
CA GLU A 182 -5.49 0.15 -8.93
C GLU A 182 -6.00 1.53 -8.50
N GLU A 183 -6.35 1.70 -7.23
CA GLU A 183 -6.74 3.01 -6.67
C GLU A 183 -5.56 3.99 -6.66
N ARG A 184 -4.35 3.51 -6.37
CA ARG A 184 -3.14 4.34 -6.50
C ARG A 184 -2.92 4.80 -7.94
N VAL A 185 -3.10 3.91 -8.92
CA VAL A 185 -3.04 4.29 -10.34
C VAL A 185 -4.12 5.32 -10.69
N LYS A 186 -5.37 5.14 -10.25
CA LYS A 186 -6.46 6.11 -10.47
C LYS A 186 -6.14 7.47 -9.87
N LEU A 187 -5.44 7.52 -8.73
CA LEU A 187 -4.98 8.77 -8.15
C LEU A 187 -3.90 9.44 -9.01
N LEU A 188 -2.94 8.66 -9.54
CA LEU A 188 -1.95 9.19 -10.49
C LEU A 188 -2.61 9.71 -11.77
N GLU A 189 -3.59 8.99 -12.31
CA GLU A 189 -4.38 9.45 -13.45
C GLU A 189 -5.14 10.75 -13.14
N SER A 190 -5.65 10.88 -11.92
CA SER A 190 -6.27 12.12 -11.44
C SER A 190 -5.26 13.29 -11.43
N PHE A 191 -3.99 13.05 -11.06
CA PHE A 191 -2.94 14.06 -11.18
C PHE A 191 -2.59 14.43 -12.61
N ARG A 192 -2.63 13.45 -13.53
CA ARG A 192 -2.41 13.66 -14.96
C ARG A 192 -3.36 14.70 -15.54
N GLU A 193 -4.60 14.73 -15.06
CA GLU A 193 -5.64 15.65 -15.51
C GLU A 193 -5.44 17.09 -14.98
N LEU A 194 -4.77 17.26 -13.84
CA LEU A 194 -4.57 18.59 -13.25
C LEU A 194 -3.62 19.47 -14.06
N ARG A 195 -2.65 18.89 -14.78
CA ARG A 195 -1.64 19.63 -15.54
C ARG A 195 -1.19 18.91 -16.81
N PRO A 196 -1.42 19.48 -18.01
CA PRO A 196 -0.94 18.94 -19.27
C PRO A 196 0.59 18.74 -19.31
N GLU A 197 1.36 19.59 -18.64
CA GLU A 197 2.83 19.53 -18.69
C GLU A 197 3.39 18.35 -17.89
N ALA A 198 2.68 17.91 -16.85
CA ALA A 198 3.09 16.75 -16.03
C ALA A 198 2.61 15.42 -16.62
N ARG A 199 1.77 15.45 -17.67
CA ARG A 199 1.11 14.27 -18.23
C ARG A 199 2.08 13.18 -18.65
N ALA A 200 3.11 13.53 -19.42
CA ALA A 200 4.10 12.57 -19.91
C ALA A 200 4.86 11.89 -18.76
N ALA A 201 5.26 12.65 -17.74
CA ALA A 201 5.96 12.11 -16.57
C ALA A 201 5.06 11.17 -15.74
N ILE A 202 3.78 11.51 -15.60
CA ILE A 202 2.81 10.68 -14.87
C ILE A 202 2.45 9.42 -15.67
N ASP A 203 2.27 9.51 -16.99
CA ASP A 203 2.03 8.34 -17.85
C ASP A 203 3.24 7.38 -17.83
N GLU A 204 4.47 7.92 -17.87
CA GLU A 204 5.70 7.16 -17.67
C GLU A 204 5.71 6.49 -16.28
N ALA A 205 5.30 7.21 -15.24
CA ALA A 205 5.22 6.69 -13.88
C ALA A 205 4.23 5.52 -13.75
N ILE A 206 3.01 5.69 -14.27
CA ILE A 206 1.98 4.64 -14.26
C ILE A 206 2.47 3.40 -15.02
N THR A 207 3.12 3.60 -16.18
CA THR A 207 3.68 2.51 -16.98
C THR A 207 4.77 1.76 -16.22
N ALA A 208 5.71 2.48 -15.61
CA ALA A 208 6.81 1.91 -14.85
C ALA A 208 6.33 1.13 -13.62
N LEU A 209 5.42 1.71 -12.83
CA LEU A 209 4.81 1.07 -11.66
C LEU A 209 4.01 -0.18 -12.06
N THR A 210 3.25 -0.12 -13.15
CA THR A 210 2.49 -1.28 -13.66
C THR A 210 3.42 -2.41 -14.10
N ALA A 211 4.50 -2.09 -14.81
CA ALA A 211 5.49 -3.07 -15.23
C ALA A 211 6.21 -3.69 -14.03
N GLN A 212 6.61 -2.88 -13.05
CA GLN A 212 7.24 -3.36 -11.81
C GLN A 212 6.30 -4.29 -11.04
N ARG A 213 5.01 -3.94 -10.90
CA ARG A 213 4.01 -4.79 -10.23
C ARG A 213 3.86 -6.15 -10.92
N ARG A 214 3.85 -6.18 -12.26
CA ARG A 214 3.80 -7.43 -13.03
C ARG A 214 5.06 -8.28 -12.81
N ARG A 215 6.24 -7.67 -12.84
CA ARG A 215 7.51 -8.35 -12.55
C ARG A 215 7.52 -8.97 -11.15
N ARG A 216 7.22 -8.18 -10.12
CA ARG A 216 7.11 -8.65 -8.73
C ARG A 216 6.14 -9.83 -8.56
N ARG A 217 4.98 -9.80 -9.24
CA ARG A 217 4.03 -10.92 -9.23
C ARG A 217 4.58 -12.18 -9.91
N GLY A 218 5.27 -12.02 -11.04
CA GLY A 218 5.94 -13.12 -11.73
C GLY A 218 7.03 -13.74 -10.87
N ASP A 219 7.94 -12.92 -10.35
CA ASP A 219 9.05 -13.34 -9.51
C ASP A 219 8.56 -14.04 -8.23
N ALA A 220 7.56 -13.48 -7.56
CA ALA A 220 6.95 -14.12 -6.39
C ALA A 220 6.26 -15.44 -6.75
N GLY A 221 5.57 -15.50 -7.88
CA GLY A 221 4.98 -16.75 -8.38
C GLY A 221 6.03 -17.82 -8.67
N SER A 222 7.16 -17.43 -9.26
CA SER A 222 8.29 -18.34 -9.49
C SER A 222 8.91 -18.84 -8.18
N GLU A 223 9.09 -17.97 -7.18
CA GLU A 223 9.59 -18.37 -5.86
C GLU A 223 8.66 -19.36 -5.16
N ILE A 224 7.34 -19.12 -5.21
CA ILE A 224 6.35 -20.03 -4.63
C ILE A 224 6.31 -21.36 -5.40
N ALA A 225 6.36 -21.33 -6.74
CA ALA A 225 6.37 -22.55 -7.54
C ALA A 225 7.63 -23.39 -7.26
N ASN A 226 8.80 -22.75 -7.14
CA ASN A 226 10.04 -23.43 -6.80
C ASN A 226 10.00 -24.02 -5.38
N LEU A 227 9.43 -23.30 -4.42
CA LEU A 227 9.19 -23.84 -3.08
C LEU A 227 8.37 -25.13 -3.15
N LEU A 228 7.20 -25.08 -3.81
CA LEU A 228 6.32 -26.24 -3.93
C LEU A 228 7.00 -27.41 -4.65
N LEU A 229 7.78 -27.16 -5.69
CA LEU A 229 8.54 -28.20 -6.39
C LEU A 229 9.58 -28.85 -5.47
N ASP A 230 10.33 -28.05 -4.73
CA ASP A 230 11.35 -28.57 -3.81
C ASP A 230 10.72 -29.36 -2.67
N GLU A 231 9.63 -28.87 -2.08
CA GLU A 231 8.91 -29.56 -0.99
C GLU A 231 8.27 -30.87 -1.46
N LEU A 232 7.63 -30.88 -2.63
CA LEU A 232 6.99 -32.07 -3.19
C LEU A 232 7.99 -33.13 -3.67
N THR A 233 9.25 -32.75 -3.91
CA THR A 233 10.30 -33.67 -4.39
C THR A 233 11.34 -34.01 -3.33
N HIS A 234 11.27 -33.39 -2.14
CA HIS A 234 12.19 -33.68 -1.04
C HIS A 234 11.97 -35.11 -0.52
N THR A 235 13.06 -35.84 -0.33
CA THR A 235 13.04 -37.21 0.20
C THR A 235 14.27 -37.40 1.06
N GLU A 236 14.11 -38.03 2.22
CA GLU A 236 15.21 -38.39 3.10
C GLU A 236 15.23 -39.90 3.32
N GLU A 237 16.41 -40.48 3.22
CA GLU A 237 16.63 -41.92 3.40
C GLU A 237 17.79 -42.13 4.38
N ILE A 238 17.64 -43.12 5.27
CA ILE A 238 18.68 -43.50 6.22
C ILE A 238 18.83 -45.02 6.29
N ALA A 239 20.08 -45.49 6.34
CA ALA A 239 20.38 -46.90 6.55
C ALA A 239 20.31 -47.23 8.05
N VAL A 240 19.50 -48.24 8.41
CA VAL A 240 19.32 -48.67 9.82
C VAL A 240 20.15 -49.93 10.07
N ALA A 241 21.00 -49.90 11.10
CA ALA A 241 21.94 -50.99 11.39
C ALA A 241 21.26 -52.25 11.99
N HIS A 242 20.18 -52.07 12.73
CA HIS A 242 19.43 -53.15 13.39
C HIS A 242 18.01 -52.69 13.75
N GLU A 243 17.06 -53.61 13.75
CA GLU A 243 15.61 -53.37 13.88
C GLU A 243 15.23 -52.57 15.14
N ALA A 244 15.96 -52.76 16.25
CA ALA A 244 15.74 -52.00 17.50
C ALA A 244 16.01 -50.49 17.38
N ALA A 245 16.74 -50.04 16.35
CA ALA A 245 17.00 -48.61 16.10
C ALA A 245 15.96 -47.96 15.17
N LEU A 246 15.04 -48.75 14.59
CA LEU A 246 14.13 -48.28 13.55
C LEU A 246 13.21 -47.15 14.03
N GLU A 247 12.68 -47.27 15.26
CA GLU A 247 11.82 -46.25 15.87
C GLU A 247 12.55 -44.91 16.06
N ALA A 248 13.75 -44.96 16.64
CA ALA A 248 14.54 -43.77 16.95
C ALA A 248 15.04 -43.06 15.67
N GLU A 249 15.45 -43.83 14.65
CA GLU A 249 15.86 -43.25 13.37
C GLU A 249 14.66 -42.73 12.56
N ARG A 250 13.47 -43.35 12.66
CA ARG A 250 12.24 -42.81 12.06
C ARG A 250 11.89 -41.44 12.64
N ASP A 251 11.85 -41.32 13.96
CA ASP A 251 11.54 -40.04 14.63
C ASP A 251 12.57 -38.95 14.29
N ARG A 252 13.84 -39.35 14.11
CA ARG A 252 14.91 -38.43 13.69
C ARG A 252 14.72 -37.98 12.24
N LEU A 253 14.40 -38.90 11.34
CA LEU A 253 14.16 -38.62 9.92
C LEU A 253 12.93 -37.72 9.75
N GLU A 254 11.84 -37.98 10.48
CA GLU A 254 10.63 -37.16 10.47
C GLU A 254 10.93 -35.72 10.94
N ARG A 255 11.70 -35.56 12.02
CA ARG A 255 12.16 -34.23 12.46
C ARG A 255 13.01 -33.53 11.41
N SER A 256 13.98 -34.24 10.83
CA SER A 256 14.87 -33.70 9.80
C SER A 256 14.11 -33.23 8.56
N PHE A 257 13.18 -34.07 8.07
CA PHE A 257 12.29 -33.74 6.96
C PHE A 257 11.47 -32.48 7.25
N HIS A 258 10.83 -32.39 8.42
CA HIS A 258 10.03 -31.21 8.78
C HIS A 258 10.88 -29.94 8.95
N ASP A 259 12.07 -30.06 9.54
CA ASP A 259 12.98 -28.93 9.68
C ASP A 259 13.44 -28.42 8.31
N HIS A 260 13.70 -29.32 7.35
CA HIS A 260 14.00 -28.94 5.96
C HIS A 260 12.87 -28.14 5.31
N LEU A 261 11.63 -28.61 5.41
CA LEU A 261 10.47 -27.90 4.85
C LEU A 261 10.32 -26.50 5.46
N ARG A 262 10.45 -26.40 6.79
CA ARG A 262 10.36 -25.10 7.50
C ARG A 262 11.46 -24.14 7.03
N GLU A 263 12.69 -24.61 6.89
CA GLU A 263 13.81 -23.79 6.41
C GLU A 263 13.58 -23.31 4.97
N ARG A 264 13.04 -24.17 4.09
CA ARG A 264 12.68 -23.80 2.71
C ARG A 264 11.57 -22.78 2.67
N GLU A 265 10.48 -22.97 3.42
CA GLU A 265 9.35 -22.05 3.52
C GLU A 265 9.82 -20.67 4.01
N GLU A 266 10.59 -20.63 5.10
CA GLU A 266 11.14 -19.37 5.62
C GLU A 266 12.02 -18.65 4.61
N ALA A 267 12.86 -19.39 3.88
CA ALA A 267 13.73 -18.82 2.87
C ALA A 267 12.94 -18.26 1.69
N ALA A 268 11.93 -18.97 1.20
CA ALA A 268 11.04 -18.51 0.14
C ALA A 268 10.24 -17.27 0.57
N ARG A 269 9.68 -17.30 1.79
CA ARG A 269 9.00 -16.15 2.40
C ARG A 269 9.90 -14.92 2.44
N ARG A 270 11.13 -15.04 2.96
CA ARG A 270 12.10 -13.92 3.00
C ARG A 270 12.41 -13.36 1.60
N ARG A 271 12.48 -14.22 0.58
CA ARG A 271 12.69 -13.78 -0.82
C ARG A 271 11.46 -13.03 -1.35
N VAL A 272 10.26 -13.53 -1.11
CA VAL A 272 9.01 -12.84 -1.49
C VAL A 272 8.88 -11.50 -0.77
N GLU A 273 9.14 -11.43 0.53
CA GLU A 273 9.15 -10.19 1.31
C GLU A 273 10.12 -9.15 0.72
N ALA A 274 11.33 -9.59 0.33
CA ALA A 274 12.32 -8.73 -0.30
C ALA A 274 11.85 -8.14 -1.64
N LEU A 275 11.09 -8.91 -2.46
CA LEU A 275 10.53 -8.41 -3.72
C LEU A 275 9.58 -7.21 -3.52
N TYR A 276 8.87 -7.19 -2.39
CA TYR A 276 7.94 -6.12 -2.02
C TYR A 276 8.54 -5.07 -1.08
N ALA A 277 9.85 -5.12 -0.84
CA ALA A 277 10.57 -4.20 0.05
C ALA A 277 10.09 -4.21 1.52
N HIS A 278 9.42 -5.28 1.94
CA HIS A 278 8.94 -5.49 3.31
C HIS A 278 10.09 -5.91 4.24
N GLY A 279 11.02 -5.00 4.52
CA GLY A 279 12.20 -5.28 5.34
C GLY A 279 11.94 -5.39 6.85
N GLN A 280 10.74 -5.03 7.31
CA GLN A 280 10.40 -4.93 8.74
C GLN A 280 9.08 -5.62 9.13
N VAL A 281 8.46 -6.38 8.24
CA VAL A 281 7.21 -7.07 8.58
C VAL A 281 7.53 -8.18 9.57
N ARG A 282 7.24 -7.90 10.84
CA ARG A 282 7.18 -8.93 11.89
C ARG A 282 5.86 -9.64 11.71
N PHE A 283 5.84 -10.68 10.90
CA PHE A 283 4.82 -11.69 11.08
C PHE A 283 5.03 -12.27 12.47
N GLU A 284 4.00 -12.22 13.32
CA GLU A 284 3.92 -13.17 14.41
C GLU A 284 3.98 -14.52 13.73
N THR A 285 5.15 -15.14 13.77
CA THR A 285 5.28 -16.56 13.51
C THR A 285 4.30 -17.17 14.48
N THR A 286 3.11 -17.52 14.00
CA THR A 286 2.46 -18.69 14.55
C THR A 286 3.39 -19.79 14.10
N SER A 287 4.48 -19.94 14.84
CA SER A 287 5.32 -21.09 14.77
C SER A 287 4.32 -22.22 14.82
N LEU A 288 4.30 -22.99 13.74
CA LEU A 288 3.73 -24.31 13.78
C LEU A 288 4.67 -25.12 14.69
N ASP A 289 4.66 -24.78 15.99
CA ASP A 289 5.43 -25.38 17.08
C ASP A 289 4.94 -26.79 17.37
N ARG A 290 3.97 -27.26 16.57
CA ARG A 290 3.66 -28.66 16.40
C ARG A 290 3.70 -28.97 14.91
N PRO A 291 4.29 -30.11 14.51
CA PRO A 291 4.10 -30.60 13.16
C PRO A 291 2.59 -30.67 12.91
N ILE A 292 2.07 -29.85 11.99
CA ILE A 292 0.67 -29.94 11.53
C ILE A 292 0.37 -31.40 11.11
N PHE A 293 1.40 -32.12 10.67
CA PHE A 293 1.33 -33.48 10.12
C PHE A 293 1.46 -34.61 11.13
N GLN A 294 1.42 -34.35 12.45
CA GLN A 294 1.13 -35.44 13.41
C GLN A 294 -0.34 -35.92 13.35
N GLN A 295 -1.19 -35.19 12.62
CA GLN A 295 -2.44 -35.74 12.12
C GLN A 295 -2.25 -36.05 10.64
N ASP A 296 -2.54 -37.31 10.31
CA ASP A 296 -2.56 -37.89 8.96
C ASP A 296 -3.02 -36.85 7.91
N LEU A 297 -2.27 -36.70 6.82
CA LEU A 297 -2.60 -35.82 5.69
C LEU A 297 -4.00 -36.10 5.10
N PHE A 298 -4.57 -37.26 5.42
CA PHE A 298 -5.92 -37.68 5.04
C PHE A 298 -6.97 -37.57 6.16
N ALA A 299 -6.63 -37.01 7.32
CA ALA A 299 -7.59 -36.75 8.38
C ALA A 299 -8.49 -35.55 8.05
N GLU A 300 -9.80 -35.74 8.17
CA GLU A 300 -10.84 -34.75 7.86
C GLU A 300 -10.71 -33.45 8.69
N GLU A 301 -9.99 -33.50 9.80
CA GLU A 301 -9.77 -32.40 10.74
C GLU A 301 -8.67 -31.41 10.28
N THR A 302 -7.66 -31.88 9.55
CA THR A 302 -6.53 -31.08 9.03
C THR A 302 -7.00 -30.06 7.97
N TRP A 303 -7.99 -30.44 7.17
CA TRP A 303 -8.46 -29.64 6.03
C TRP A 303 -9.45 -28.53 6.41
N ARG A 304 -10.13 -28.66 7.56
CA ARG A 304 -11.01 -27.60 8.09
C ARG A 304 -10.22 -26.40 8.64
N LEU A 305 -8.97 -26.60 9.05
CA LEU A 305 -8.05 -25.54 9.53
C LEU A 305 -7.47 -24.68 8.40
N LEU A 306 -7.40 -25.21 7.18
CA LEU A 306 -6.93 -24.50 5.98
C LEU A 306 -8.03 -23.70 5.26
N GLY A 307 -9.25 -23.63 5.83
CA GLY A 307 -10.33 -22.77 5.35
C GLY A 307 -11.06 -23.26 4.09
N LEU A 308 -10.87 -24.53 3.68
CA LEU A 308 -11.56 -25.11 2.52
C LEU A 308 -12.93 -25.64 2.92
N THR A 309 -13.95 -25.32 2.11
CA THR A 309 -15.31 -25.84 2.30
C THR A 309 -15.41 -27.31 1.83
N PRO A 310 -16.35 -28.12 2.38
CA PRO A 310 -16.49 -29.52 2.00
C PRO A 310 -16.58 -29.80 0.48
N PRO A 311 -17.21 -28.95 -0.36
CA PRO A 311 -17.20 -29.13 -1.82
C PRO A 311 -15.82 -28.91 -2.47
N GLU A 312 -15.03 -27.96 -1.97
CA GLU A 312 -13.69 -27.64 -2.50
C GLU A 312 -12.68 -28.77 -2.21
N LEU A 313 -12.88 -29.46 -1.09
CA LEU A 313 -12.17 -30.69 -0.71
C LEU A 313 -12.38 -31.84 -1.72
N VAL A 314 -13.61 -32.01 -2.22
CA VAL A 314 -13.94 -33.03 -3.24
C VAL A 314 -13.31 -32.69 -4.61
N ALA A 315 -13.21 -31.39 -4.94
CA ALA A 315 -12.58 -30.93 -6.16
C ALA A 315 -11.03 -31.08 -6.14
N ALA A 316 -10.40 -30.78 -5.00
CA ALA A 316 -8.95 -30.93 -4.84
C ALA A 316 -8.53 -32.42 -4.87
N SER A 317 -9.31 -33.29 -4.23
CA SER A 317 -9.07 -34.75 -4.21
C SER A 317 -9.29 -35.43 -5.56
N THR A 318 -10.23 -34.95 -6.38
CA THR A 318 -10.42 -35.42 -7.77
C THR A 318 -9.28 -34.99 -8.70
N LEU A 319 -8.68 -33.82 -8.46
CA LEU A 319 -7.50 -33.36 -9.21
C LEU A 319 -6.22 -34.11 -8.81
N ALA A 320 -6.03 -34.42 -7.52
CA ALA A 320 -4.89 -35.19 -7.04
C ALA A 320 -5.01 -36.70 -7.35
N GLY A 321 -6.22 -37.26 -7.33
CA GLY A 321 -6.48 -38.69 -7.55
C GLY A 321 -6.47 -39.16 -9.01
N ALA A 322 -6.46 -38.25 -10.00
CA ALA A 322 -6.50 -38.62 -11.42
C ALA A 322 -5.18 -39.22 -11.96
N ALA A 323 -4.08 -39.17 -11.19
CA ALA A 323 -2.77 -39.65 -11.62
C ALA A 323 -2.35 -41.02 -11.04
N VAL A 324 -3.13 -41.60 -10.11
CA VAL A 324 -2.77 -42.88 -9.46
C VAL A 324 -3.89 -43.91 -9.63
N GLY A 325 -3.79 -44.72 -10.67
CA GLY A 325 -4.37 -46.07 -10.70
C GLY A 325 -5.83 -46.16 -11.15
N GLY A 326 -6.03 -46.63 -12.38
CA GLY A 326 -7.34 -47.06 -12.86
C GLY A 326 -7.89 -48.22 -12.02
N ALA A 327 -8.92 -47.93 -11.23
CA ALA A 327 -9.95 -48.86 -10.77
C ALA A 327 -11.05 -48.11 -10.00
N VAL A 328 -11.83 -47.26 -10.66
CA VAL A 328 -13.16 -46.88 -10.15
C VAL A 328 -14.17 -47.03 -11.28
N ASP A 329 -14.35 -48.27 -11.72
CA ASP A 329 -15.45 -48.67 -12.60
C ASP A 329 -16.78 -48.80 -11.82
N ALA A 330 -16.99 -47.93 -10.82
CA ALA A 330 -18.07 -48.09 -9.84
C ALA A 330 -18.97 -46.86 -9.65
N LEU A 331 -18.67 -45.71 -10.27
CA LEU A 331 -19.46 -44.48 -10.04
C LEU A 331 -20.04 -43.79 -11.28
N VAL A 332 -19.85 -44.32 -12.49
CA VAL A 332 -20.48 -43.75 -13.70
C VAL A 332 -21.23 -44.80 -14.54
N GLY A 333 -21.15 -46.09 -14.21
CA GLY A 333 -21.83 -47.18 -14.95
C GLY A 333 -23.12 -47.66 -14.29
N GLY A 334 -24.16 -46.84 -14.23
CA GLY A 334 -25.46 -47.25 -13.65
C GLY A 334 -26.70 -46.50 -14.11
N ALA A 335 -26.57 -45.61 -15.10
CA ALA A 335 -27.70 -44.91 -15.70
C ALA A 335 -27.77 -45.20 -17.21
N SER A 336 -27.76 -46.47 -17.59
CA SER A 336 -28.40 -46.91 -18.84
C SER A 336 -28.61 -48.42 -18.82
N VAL A 337 -29.73 -48.85 -19.38
CA VAL A 337 -30.19 -50.24 -19.60
C VAL A 337 -31.11 -50.81 -18.51
N LEU A 338 -32.34 -50.30 -18.52
CA LEU A 338 -33.56 -51.07 -18.23
C LEU A 338 -34.56 -50.73 -19.34
N ALA A 339 -34.55 -51.51 -20.44
CA ALA A 339 -35.70 -51.76 -21.33
C ALA A 339 -35.21 -52.37 -22.66
N GLY A 340 -35.46 -53.68 -22.83
CA GLY A 340 -35.31 -54.39 -24.08
C GLY A 340 -35.55 -55.87 -23.83
N THR A 341 -36.81 -56.30 -23.98
CA THR A 341 -37.19 -57.72 -24.08
C THR A 341 -36.44 -58.41 -25.20
#